data_AF-A0A5J4LD57-F1
#
_entry.id   AF-A0A5J4LD57-F1
#
_cell.length_a   1.000
_cell.length_b   1.000
_cell.length_c   1.000
_cell.angle_alpha   90.00
_cell.angle_beta   90.00
_cell.angle_gamma   90.00
#
_symmetry.space_group_name_H-M   'P 1'
#
loop_
_entity.id
_entity.type
_entity.pdbx_description
1 polymer ?
#
loop_
_entity_poly.entity_id
_entity_poly.type
_entity_poly.pdbx_seq_one_letter_code
_entity_poly.pdbx_strand_id
1 'polypeptide(L)' 'MTVRGQIVGLAHGRGDVAEFLRRAGVAGPAEDIALDDPRLVEWRGGSLDDWPMPPA' A
#
# COMPACT_ATOMS: atom_id res chain seq x y z
N MET A 1 0.00 -0.94 8.66
CA MET A 1 -0.44 -1.71 7.50
C MET A 1 -0.32 -3.20 7.81
N THR A 2 -1.28 -4.00 7.36
CA THR A 2 -1.16 -5.46 7.40
C THR A 2 -1.22 -6.02 5.98
N VAL A 3 -0.52 -7.13 5.74
CA VAL A 3 -0.60 -7.90 4.50
C VAL A 3 -0.91 -9.34 4.87
N ARG A 4 -2.00 -9.90 4.33
CA ARG A 4 -2.48 -11.24 4.69
C ARG A 4 -2.56 -11.48 6.22
N GLY A 5 -2.99 -10.45 6.96
CA GLY A 5 -3.14 -10.50 8.41
C GLY A 5 -1.85 -10.31 9.23
N GLN A 6 -0.69 -10.09 8.61
CA GLN A 6 0.57 -9.84 9.31
C GLN A 6 0.93 -8.36 9.27
N ILE A 7 1.41 -7.80 10.38
CA ILE A 7 1.88 -6.42 10.45
C ILE A 7 3.21 -6.32 9.70
N VAL A 8 3.25 -5.48 8.66
CA VAL A 8 4.45 -5.28 7.81
C VAL A 8 5.15 -3.95 8.07
N GLY A 9 4.46 -2.99 8.70
CA GLY A 9 5.01 -1.68 9.01
C GLY A 9 3.97 -0.56 9.04
N LEU A 10 4.45 0.66 9.25
CA LEU A 10 3.69 1.90 9.12
C LEU A 10 4.00 2.52 7.76
N ALA A 11 2.98 2.82 6.96
CA ALA A 11 3.13 3.50 5.67
C ALA A 11 2.87 4.99 5.86
N HIS A 12 3.77 5.83 5.35
CA HIS A 12 3.64 7.29 5.37
C HIS A 12 3.16 7.85 4.02
N GLY A 13 3.01 7.00 3.01
CA GLY A 13 2.47 7.35 1.71
C GLY A 13 2.26 6.14 0.81
N ARG A 14 1.80 6.40 -0.42
CA ARG A 14 1.50 5.38 -1.43
C ARG A 14 2.71 4.51 -1.80
N GLY A 15 3.89 5.13 -1.91
CA GLY A 15 5.14 4.42 -2.20
C GLY A 15 5.50 3.38 -1.14
N ASP A 16 5.26 3.68 0.14
CA ASP A 16 5.51 2.72 1.23
C ASP A 16 4.56 1.52 1.13
N VAL A 17 3.29 1.74 0.78
CA VAL A 17 2.32 0.66 0.58
C VAL A 17 2.77 -0.28 -0.54
N ALA A 18 3.19 0.26 -1.68
CA ALA A 18 3.73 -0.52 -2.79
C ALA A 18 4.97 -1.33 -2.37
N GLU A 19 5.90 -0.70 -1.65
CA GLU A 19 7.09 -1.37 -1.12
C GLU A 19 6.75 -2.50 -0.14
N PHE A 20 5.75 -2.33 0.72
CA PHE A 20 5.31 -3.37 1.63
C PHE A 20 4.67 -4.56 0.90
N LEU A 21 3.86 -4.30 -0.13
CA LEU A 21 3.27 -5.38 -0.95
C LEU A 21 4.33 -6.17 -1.72
N ARG A 22 5.32 -5.47 -2.29
CA ARG A 22 6.48 -6.09 -2.97
C ARG A 22 7.26 -6.98 -2.01
N ARG A 23 7.62 -6.46 -0.83
CA ARG A 23 8.38 -7.21 0.19
C ARG A 23 7.61 -8.40 0.77
N ALA A 24 6.28 -8.32 0.81
CA ALA A 24 5.42 -9.42 1.23
C ALA A 24 5.16 -10.46 0.11
N GLY A 25 5.68 -10.25 -1.11
CA GLY A 25 5.49 -11.14 -2.25
C GLY A 25 4.05 -11.18 -2.77
N VAL A 26 3.27 -10.13 -2.52
CA VAL A 26 1.86 -10.04 -2.96
C VAL A 26 1.73 -9.43 -4.35
N ALA A 27 2.70 -8.60 -4.75
CA ALA A 27 2.73 -7.96 -6.06
C ALA A 27 4.16 -7.94 -6.64
N GLY A 28 4.24 -7.54 -7.91
CA GLY A 28 5.49 -7.39 -8.66
C GLY A 28 6.31 -6.16 -8.25
N PRO A 29 7.07 -5.55 -9.19
CA PRO A 29 7.81 -4.32 -8.94
C PRO A 29 6.91 -3.22 -8.37
N ALA A 30 7.41 -2.43 -7.40
CA ALA A 30 6.61 -1.46 -6.68
C ALA A 30 5.99 -0.38 -7.59
N GLU A 31 6.68 -0.03 -8.68
CA GLU A 31 6.23 0.92 -9.70
C GLU A 31 5.03 0.43 -10.53
N ASP A 32 4.81 -0.88 -10.61
CA ASP A 32 3.71 -1.50 -11.37
C ASP A 32 2.49 -1.83 -10.51
N ILE A 33 2.51 -1.47 -9.22
CA ILE A 33 1.46 -1.82 -8.26
C ILE A 33 0.27 -0.86 -8.40
N ALA A 34 -0.85 -1.37 -8.92
CA ALA A 34 -2.13 -0.68 -8.96
C ALA A 34 -2.77 -0.61 -7.56
N LEU A 35 -2.47 0.44 -6.80
CA LEU A 35 -2.98 0.66 -5.44
C LEU A 35 -4.47 1.02 -5.37
N ASP A 36 -5.08 1.33 -6.51
CA ASP A 36 -6.51 1.57 -6.70
C ASP A 36 -7.30 0.27 -6.98
N ASP A 37 -6.63 -0.85 -7.24
CA ASP A 37 -7.30 -2.15 -7.38
C ASP A 37 -7.79 -2.65 -6.00
N PRO A 38 -9.11 -2.71 -5.75
CA PRO A 38 -9.66 -3.13 -4.47
C PRO A 38 -9.41 -4.62 -4.16
N ARG A 39 -9.00 -5.42 -5.16
CA ARG A 39 -8.58 -6.82 -4.94
C ARG A 39 -7.18 -6.90 -4.34
N LEU A 40 -6.40 -5.82 -4.44
CA LEU A 40 -5.02 -5.75 -3.96
C LEU A 40 -4.94 -4.98 -2.64
N VAL A 41 -5.63 -3.85 -2.54
CA VAL A 41 -5.58 -2.96 -1.37
C VAL A 41 -6.98 -2.64 -0.87
N GLU A 42 -7.21 -2.94 0.40
CA GLU A 42 -8.36 -2.42 1.15
C GLU A 42 -7.90 -1.26 2.05
N TRP A 43 -8.40 -0.06 1.78
CA TRP A 43 -8.12 1.12 2.59
C TRP A 43 -9.04 1.18 3.81
N ARG A 44 -8.46 1.31 5.01
CA ARG A 44 -9.20 1.42 6.26
C ARG A 44 -9.25 2.89 6.69
N GLY A 45 -10.46 3.45 6.81
CA GLY A 45 -10.66 4.82 7.31
C GLY A 45 -10.45 5.94 6.28
N GLY A 46 -10.34 5.61 4.99
CA GLY A 46 -10.17 6.55 3.88
C GLY A 46 -10.03 5.79 2.56
N SER A 47 -9.63 6.50 1.50
CA SER A 47 -9.29 5.94 0.19
C SER A 47 -7.83 6.20 -0.19
N LEU A 48 -7.41 5.70 -1.35
CA LEU A 48 -6.12 6.06 -1.96
C LEU A 48 -5.93 7.58 -2.10
N ASP A 49 -7.02 8.32 -2.36
CA ASP A 49 -7.02 9.76 -2.58
C ASP A 49 -7.05 10.57 -1.28
N ASP A 50 -7.58 10.00 -0.20
CA ASP A 50 -7.63 10.65 1.12
C ASP A 50 -6.34 10.44 1.94
N TRP A 51 -5.49 9.49 1.54
CA TRP A 51 -4.25 9.22 2.26
C TRP A 51 -3.20 10.29 1.95
N PRO A 52 -2.55 10.89 2.97
CA PRO A 52 -1.61 11.97 2.74
C PRO A 52 -0.50 11.53 1.78
N MET A 53 -0.32 12.27 0.69
CA MET A 53 0.95 12.23 -0.02
C MET A 53 1.99 12.93 0.87
N PRO A 54 3.20 12.36 1.04
CA PRO A 54 4.26 13.07 1.73
C PRO A 54 4.49 14.43 1.03
N PRO A 55 4.81 15.50 1.79
CA PRO A 55 5.20 16.75 1.16
C PRO A 55 6.37 16.49 0.20
N ALA A 56 6.28 17.10 -0.98
CA ALA A 56 7.25 16.96 -2.07
C ALA A 56 8.69 17.30 -1.64
#